data_AF-A3WX99-F1
#
_entry.id   AF-A3WX99-F1
#
_cell.length_a   1.000
_cell.length_b   1.000
_cell.length_c   1.000
_cell.angle_alpha   90.00
_cell.angle_beta   90.00
_cell.angle_gamma   90.00
#
_symmetry.space_group_name_H-M   'P 1'
#
loop_
_entity.id
_entity.type
_entity.pdbx_description
1 polymer ?
#
loop_
_entity_poly.entity_id
_entity_poly.type
_entity_poly.pdbx_seq_one_letter_code
_entity_poly.pdbx_strand_id
1 'polypeptide(L)'
;MLLTHLSPASLGRSRTSTRRICRDIARLVAEEFEIDAAAMMAPTRGAPRAAFARQVAMYLAHVGFALSFEAIGRAFDRDRTTVSHACRVVEDSRDDAGLDRRLAALEAMCTICGECLDGTSHVDI
;
A
#
# COMPACT_ATOMS: atom_id res chain seq x y z
N MET A 1 10.40 -17.74 15.44
CA MET A 1 9.02 -17.74 15.98
C MET A 1 8.48 -16.35 15.71
N LEU A 2 7.49 -16.08 14.85
CA LEU A 2 6.38 -16.86 14.28
C LEU A 2 6.32 -16.76 12.72
N LEU A 3 6.06 -17.92 12.09
CA LEU A 3 5.08 -18.23 11.01
C LEU A 3 5.03 -17.30 9.76
N THR A 4 5.43 -17.76 8.56
CA THR A 4 4.57 -18.40 7.51
C THR A 4 3.26 -17.64 7.27
N HIS A 5 2.99 -17.01 6.12
CA HIS A 5 2.95 -17.58 4.77
C HIS A 5 3.13 -16.48 3.71
N LEU A 6 4.18 -16.56 2.89
CA LEU A 6 4.15 -15.95 1.56
C LEU A 6 3.18 -16.79 0.71
N SER A 7 1.93 -16.32 0.64
CA SER A 7 0.88 -16.88 -0.21
C SER A 7 1.28 -16.72 -1.70
N PRO A 8 1.10 -17.76 -2.53
CA PRO A 8 1.51 -17.74 -3.94
C PRO A 8 0.42 -17.07 -4.78
N ALA A 9 0.36 -15.74 -4.74
CA ALA A 9 -0.42 -14.94 -5.70
C ALA A 9 0.52 -14.12 -6.58
N SER A 10 1.53 -14.78 -7.16
CA SER A 10 2.40 -14.24 -8.21
C SER A 10 1.73 -14.29 -9.60
N LEU A 11 0.44 -13.92 -9.66
CA LEU A 11 -0.25 -13.65 -10.92
C LEU A 11 -0.22 -12.14 -11.14
N GLY A 12 0.60 -11.74 -12.11
CA GLY A 12 0.80 -10.36 -12.51
C GLY A 12 -0.53 -9.61 -12.65
N ARG A 13 -0.86 -8.83 -11.62
CA ARG A 13 -2.07 -8.00 -11.63
C ARG A 13 -1.93 -6.99 -12.77
N SER A 14 -2.96 -6.89 -13.62
CA SER A 14 -2.95 -6.00 -14.79
C SER A 14 -2.53 -4.58 -14.39
N ARG A 15 -1.75 -3.90 -15.24
CA ARG A 15 -1.25 -2.53 -14.97
C ARG A 15 -2.38 -1.54 -14.62
N THR A 16 -3.56 -1.72 -15.23
CA THR A 16 -4.77 -0.93 -14.93
C THR A 16 -5.28 -1.21 -13.52
N SER A 17 -5.22 -2.47 -13.09
CA SER A 17 -5.58 -2.91 -11.74
C SER A 17 -4.58 -2.40 -10.70
N THR A 18 -3.27 -2.40 -10.98
CA THR A 18 -2.24 -1.84 -10.08
C THR A 18 -2.48 -0.36 -9.81
N ARG A 19 -2.67 0.46 -10.85
CA ARG A 19 -2.90 1.90 -10.68
C ARG A 19 -4.19 2.18 -9.90
N ARG A 20 -5.24 1.39 -10.14
CA ARG A 20 -6.50 1.50 -9.39
C ARG A 20 -6.26 1.20 -7.91
N ILE A 21 -5.63 0.07 -7.59
CA ILE A 21 -5.29 -0.32 -6.20
C ILE A 21 -4.47 0.76 -5.51
N CYS A 22 -3.36 1.20 -6.11
CA CYS A 22 -2.51 2.23 -5.50
C CYS A 22 -3.25 3.54 -5.26
N ARG A 23 -4.15 3.95 -6.17
CA ARG A 23 -4.98 5.15 -5.98
C ARG A 23 -5.99 4.98 -4.86
N ASP A 24 -6.64 3.82 -4.75
CA ASP A 24 -7.67 3.59 -3.75
C ASP A 24 -7.02 3.49 -2.34
N ILE A 25 -5.85 2.84 -2.23
CA ILE A 25 -5.02 2.87 -1.01
C ILE A 25 -4.60 4.30 -0.67
N ALA A 26 -4.14 5.09 -1.65
CA ALA A 26 -3.73 6.46 -1.40
C ALA A 26 -4.87 7.32 -0.85
N ARG A 27 -6.12 7.11 -1.29
CA ARG A 27 -7.29 7.81 -0.73
C ARG A 27 -7.58 7.40 0.71
N LEU A 28 -7.59 6.10 0.98
CA LEU A 28 -7.81 5.56 2.33
C LEU A 28 -6.75 6.08 3.32
N VAL A 29 -5.48 6.12 2.90
CA VAL A 29 -4.40 6.67 3.73
C VAL A 29 -4.50 8.20 3.86
N ALA A 30 -4.92 8.91 2.80
CA ALA A 30 -5.13 10.36 2.88
C ALA A 30 -6.22 10.72 3.91
N GLU A 31 -7.31 9.96 3.94
CA GLU A 31 -8.39 10.12 4.92
C GLU A 31 -7.89 9.86 6.35
N GLU A 32 -7.21 8.72 6.59
CA GLU A 32 -6.69 8.36 7.91
C GLU A 32 -5.65 9.35 8.45
N PHE A 33 -4.85 9.96 7.57
CA PHE A 33 -3.82 10.92 7.98
C PHE A 33 -4.30 12.38 7.93
N GLU A 34 -5.55 12.62 7.54
CA GLU A 34 -6.15 13.96 7.34
C GLU A 34 -5.30 14.83 6.39
N ILE A 35 -4.90 14.25 5.25
CA ILE A 35 -4.08 14.90 4.24
C ILE A 35 -4.86 15.03 2.95
N ASP A 36 -4.70 16.15 2.25
CA ASP A 36 -5.19 16.28 0.88
C ASP A 36 -4.54 15.22 -0.04
N ALA A 37 -5.37 14.44 -0.73
CA ALA A 37 -4.92 13.46 -1.72
C ALA A 37 -4.04 14.08 -2.82
N ALA A 38 -4.22 15.36 -3.15
CA ALA A 38 -3.34 16.08 -4.07
C ALA A 38 -1.92 16.24 -3.49
N ALA A 39 -1.79 16.51 -2.19
CA ALA A 39 -0.50 16.61 -1.50
C ALA A 39 0.21 15.25 -1.40
N MET A 40 -0.55 14.16 -1.31
CA MET A 40 -0.06 12.78 -1.38
C MET A 40 0.51 12.41 -2.75
N MET A 41 0.01 12.98 -3.85
CA MET A 41 0.50 12.67 -5.20
C MET A 41 1.55 13.67 -5.73
N ALA A 42 1.85 14.73 -4.98
CA ALA A 42 2.82 15.74 -5.39
C ALA A 42 4.24 15.16 -5.64
N PRO A 43 4.98 15.67 -6.65
CA PRO A 43 6.32 15.18 -7.00
C PRO A 43 7.38 15.57 -5.96
N THR A 44 7.18 16.68 -5.24
CA THR A 44 8.07 17.12 -4.16
C THR A 44 7.83 16.32 -2.88
N ARG A 45 8.84 16.28 -1.98
CA ARG A 45 8.72 15.64 -0.65
C ARG A 45 7.50 16.17 0.14
N GLY A 46 7.19 17.46 -0.02
CA GLY A 46 6.07 18.11 0.66
C GLY A 46 6.29 18.17 2.18
N ALA A 47 5.22 18.41 2.94
CA ALA A 47 5.24 18.37 4.39
C ALA A 47 5.62 16.96 4.90
N PRO A 48 6.35 16.82 6.02
CA PRO A 48 6.77 15.51 6.55
C PRO A 48 5.62 14.52 6.73
N ARG A 49 4.44 15.00 7.17
CA ARG A 49 3.23 14.18 7.32
C ARG A 49 2.74 13.61 5.99
N ALA A 50 2.76 14.40 4.91
CA ALA A 50 2.38 13.97 3.56
C ALA A 50 3.41 13.00 2.96
N ALA A 51 4.70 13.21 3.25
CA ALA A 51 5.74 12.26 2.87
C ALA A 51 5.52 10.90 3.54
N PHE A 52 5.25 10.89 4.84
CA PHE A 52 5.02 9.67 5.60
C PHE A 52 3.74 8.95 5.16
N ALA A 53 2.62 9.65 4.97
CA ALA A 53 1.40 9.07 4.44
C ALA A 53 1.61 8.42 3.06
N ARG A 54 2.40 9.04 2.17
CA ARG A 54 2.77 8.41 0.88
C ARG A 54 3.58 7.13 1.08
N GLN A 55 4.49 7.10 2.06
CA GLN A 55 5.27 5.91 2.39
C GLN A 55 4.36 4.79 2.91
N VAL A 56 3.40 5.11 3.77
CA VAL A 56 2.37 4.17 4.26
C VAL A 56 1.55 3.61 3.10
N ALA A 57 1.12 4.43 2.14
CA ALA A 57 0.37 3.94 0.98
C ALA A 57 1.19 2.98 0.10
N MET A 58 2.49 3.24 -0.09
CA MET A 58 3.39 2.33 -0.79
C MET A 58 3.58 1.00 -0.05
N TYR A 59 3.73 1.08 1.28
CA TYR A 59 3.85 -0.08 2.15
C TYR A 59 2.60 -0.98 2.08
N LEU A 60 1.40 -0.40 2.26
CA LEU A 60 0.13 -1.13 2.19
C LEU A 60 -0.10 -1.78 0.82
N ALA A 61 0.31 -1.12 -0.27
CA ALA A 61 0.26 -1.70 -1.61
C ALA A 61 1.13 -2.97 -1.73
N HIS A 62 2.24 -3.02 -1.01
CA HIS A 62 3.11 -4.18 -0.97
C HIS A 62 2.57 -5.28 -0.05
N VAL A 63 2.26 -4.97 1.22
CA VAL A 63 1.89 -5.99 2.21
C VAL A 63 0.45 -6.48 2.05
N GLY A 64 -0.49 -5.60 1.66
CA GLY A 64 -1.90 -5.94 1.51
C GLY A 64 -2.26 -6.57 0.15
N PHE A 65 -1.50 -6.28 -0.91
CA PHE A 65 -1.83 -6.70 -2.28
C PHE A 65 -0.68 -7.39 -3.02
N ALA A 66 0.43 -7.69 -2.33
CA ALA A 66 1.62 -8.34 -2.89
C ALA A 66 2.19 -7.67 -4.16
N LEU A 67 1.99 -6.35 -4.34
CA LEU A 67 2.50 -5.64 -5.50
C LEU A 67 4.03 -5.51 -5.41
N SER A 68 4.71 -5.65 -6.55
CA SER A 68 6.17 -5.47 -6.61
C SER A 68 6.57 -4.00 -6.46
N PHE A 69 7.76 -3.73 -5.90
CA PHE A 69 8.27 -2.36 -5.75
C PHE A 69 8.33 -1.59 -7.08
N GLU A 70 8.58 -2.29 -8.19
CA GLU A 70 8.59 -1.70 -9.52
C GLU A 70 7.18 -1.31 -10.00
N ALA A 71 6.17 -2.13 -9.71
CA ALA A 71 4.78 -1.84 -10.03
C ALA A 71 4.25 -0.66 -9.20
N ILE A 72 4.57 -0.64 -7.90
CA ILE A 72 4.23 0.46 -6.97
C ILE A 72 4.93 1.74 -7.41
N GLY A 73 6.24 1.68 -7.69
CA GLY A 73 7.03 2.84 -8.13
C GLY A 73 6.41 3.49 -9.37
N ARG A 74 6.07 2.69 -10.40
CA ARG A 74 5.37 3.20 -11.59
C ARG A 74 3.99 3.79 -11.30
N ALA A 75 3.28 3.30 -10.29
CA ALA A 75 1.96 3.81 -9.92
C ALA A 75 2.04 5.15 -9.18
N PHE A 76 3.08 5.35 -8.38
CA PHE A 76 3.33 6.58 -7.61
C PHE A 76 4.32 7.56 -8.29
N ASP A 77 4.78 7.25 -9.50
CA ASP A 77 5.82 7.99 -10.23
C ASP A 77 7.14 8.14 -9.41
N ARG A 78 7.61 7.01 -8.86
CA ARG A 78 8.83 6.92 -8.04
C ARG A 78 9.70 5.74 -8.45
N ASP A 79 10.98 5.84 -8.13
CA ASP A 79 11.90 4.73 -8.31
C ASP A 79 11.60 3.58 -7.33
N ARG A 80 11.86 2.33 -7.74
CA ARG A 80 11.67 1.14 -6.89
C ARG A 80 12.45 1.22 -5.56
N THR A 81 13.59 1.91 -5.54
CA THR A 81 14.38 2.14 -4.31
C THR A 81 13.68 3.10 -3.35
N THR A 82 12.88 4.04 -3.86
CA THR A 82 12.02 4.89 -3.02
C THR A 82 10.94 4.07 -2.33
N VAL A 83 10.36 3.08 -3.03
CA VAL A 83 9.39 2.16 -2.45
C VAL A 83 10.03 1.28 -1.39
N SER A 84 11.20 0.71 -1.68
CA SER A 84 11.98 -0.06 -0.68
C SER A 84 12.29 0.76 0.57
N HIS A 85 12.73 2.01 0.39
CA HIS A 85 12.95 2.94 1.48
C HIS A 85 11.65 3.23 2.26
N ALA A 86 10.53 3.44 1.56
CA ALA A 86 9.24 3.67 2.19
C ALA A 86 8.83 2.50 3.10
N CYS A 87 8.94 1.26 2.63
CA CYS A 87 8.65 0.08 3.45
C CYS A 87 9.52 0.06 4.72
N ARG A 88 10.82 0.32 4.58
CA ARG A 88 11.72 0.38 5.74
C ARG A 88 11.32 1.46 6.75
N VAL A 89 10.98 2.65 6.29
CA VAL A 89 10.55 3.75 7.18
C VAL A 89 9.28 3.40 7.94
N VAL A 90 8.33 2.75 7.29
CA VAL A 90 7.08 2.35 7.95
C VAL A 90 7.33 1.25 8.97
N GLU A 91 8.13 0.24 8.64
CA GLU A 91 8.53 -0.82 9.58
C GLU A 91 9.29 -0.24 10.79
N ASP A 92 10.27 0.64 10.56
CA ASP A 92 11.02 1.30 11.64
C ASP A 92 10.10 2.20 12.52
N SER A 93 8.97 2.67 11.99
CA SER A 93 8.01 3.50 12.74
C SER A 93 7.03 2.70 13.61
N ARG A 94 6.93 1.37 13.43
CA ARG A 94 6.04 0.49 14.20
C ARG A 94 6.47 0.31 15.66
N ASP A 95 7.64 0.83 16.05
CA ASP A 95 8.04 0.92 17.45
C ASP A 95 7.11 1.82 18.29
N ASP A 96 6.35 2.72 17.65
CA ASP A 96 5.28 3.48 18.31
C ASP A 96 3.96 2.69 18.33
N ALA A 97 3.53 2.25 19.52
CA ALA A 97 2.32 1.43 19.68
C ALA A 97 1.01 2.12 19.28
N GLY A 98 0.98 3.45 19.21
CA GLY A 98 -0.18 4.20 18.71
C GLY A 98 -0.29 4.08 17.19
N LEU A 99 0.82 4.32 16.51
CA LEU A 99 0.96 4.20 15.07
C LEU A 99 0.83 2.75 14.60
N ASP A 100 1.45 1.80 15.30
CA ASP A 100 1.37 0.37 14.97
C ASP A 100 -0.08 -0.12 14.91
N ARG A 101 -0.90 0.25 15.91
CA ARG A 101 -2.34 -0.09 15.91
C ARG A 101 -3.09 0.51 14.73
N ARG A 102 -2.75 1.74 14.33
CA ARG A 102 -3.37 2.39 13.16
C ARG A 102 -2.95 1.71 11.86
N LEU A 103 -1.67 1.37 11.72
CA LEU A 103 -1.15 0.62 10.56
C LEU A 103 -1.79 -0.77 10.46
N ALA A 104 -1.91 -1.49 11.57
CA ALA A 104 -2.58 -2.79 11.61
C ALA A 104 -4.06 -2.71 11.19
N ALA A 105 -4.77 -1.64 11.57
CA ALA A 105 -6.15 -1.42 11.12
C ALA A 105 -6.22 -1.18 9.59
N LEU A 106 -5.34 -0.36 9.04
CA LEU A 106 -5.27 -0.11 7.59
C LEU A 106 -4.91 -1.38 6.79
N GLU A 107 -3.99 -2.21 7.33
CA GLU A 107 -3.64 -3.50 6.74
C GLU A 107 -4.85 -4.44 6.68
N ALA A 108 -5.57 -4.58 7.79
CA ALA A 108 -6.77 -5.42 7.84
C ALA A 108 -7.82 -4.98 6.81
N MET A 109 -8.03 -3.67 6.64
CA MET A 109 -8.93 -3.13 5.61
C MET A 109 -8.46 -3.47 4.19
N CYS A 110 -7.14 -3.42 3.94
CA CYS A 110 -6.57 -3.77 2.64
C CYS A 110 -6.75 -5.25 2.32
N THR A 111 -6.53 -6.15 3.29
CA THR A 111 -6.70 -7.60 3.12
C THR A 111 -8.15 -7.95 2.78
N ILE A 112 -9.13 -7.40 3.50
CA ILE A 112 -10.56 -7.62 3.25
C ILE A 112 -10.96 -7.12 1.85
N CYS A 113 -10.41 -5.98 1.43
CA CYS A 113 -10.65 -5.42 0.10
C CYS A 113 -10.02 -6.28 -1.01
N GLY A 114 -8.83 -6.85 -0.77
CA GLY A 114 -8.17 -7.80 -1.67
C GLY A 114 -9.04 -9.02 -1.98
N GLU A 115 -9.61 -9.64 -0.93
CA GLU A 115 -10.53 -10.78 -1.06
C GLU A 115 -11.80 -10.42 -1.85
N CYS A 116 -12.33 -9.21 -1.65
CA CYS A 116 -13.51 -8.73 -2.38
C CYS A 116 -13.22 -8.42 -3.87
N LEU A 117 -12.00 -8.03 -4.21
CA LEU A 117 -11.58 -7.72 -5.59
C LEU A 117 -11.24 -8.95 -6.42
N ASP A 118 -11.06 -10.11 -5.76
CA ASP A 118 -10.82 -11.40 -6.41
C ASP A 118 -12.14 -12.15 -6.75
N GLY A 119 -13.30 -11.52 -6.48
CA GLY A 119 -14.66 -12.04 -6.67
C GLY A 119 -15.19 -12.21 -8.10
N THR A 120 -14.33 -12.42 -9.11
CA THR A 120 -14.69 -12.88 -10.47
C THR A 120 -13.50 -13.68 -10.99
N SER A 121 -13.51 -14.99 -11.23
CA SER A 121 -14.56 -15.90 -11.70
C SER A 121 -14.17 -17.36 -11.40
N HIS A 122 -14.94 -18.04 -10.57
CA HIS A 122 -15.21 -19.47 -10.78
C HIS A 122 -16.72 -19.64 -10.60
N VAL A 123 -17.45 -19.42 -11.70
CA VAL A 123 -18.76 -20.02 -11.93
C VAL A 123 -18.56 -20.94 -13.11
N ASP A 124 -18.96 -22.19 -12.87
CA ASP A 124 -18.87 -23.37 -13.72
C ASP A 124 -19.40 -23.15 -15.16
N ILE A 125 -18.69 -23.71 -16.15
CA ILE A 125 -19.18 -24.74 -17.11
C ILE A 125 -18.02 -25.68 -17.43
#